data_AF-A0A435E4C2-F1
#
_entry.id   AF-A0A435E4C2-F1
#
_cell.length_a   1.000
_cell.length_b   1.000
_cell.length_c   1.000
_cell.angle_alpha   90.00
_cell.angle_beta   90.00
_cell.angle_gamma   90.00
#
_symmetry.space_group_name_H-M   'P 1'
#
loop_
_entity.id
_entity.type
_entity.pdbx_description
1 polymer ?
#
loop_
_entity_poly.entity_id
_entity_poly.type
_entity_poly.pdbx_seq_one_letter_code
_entity_poly.pdbx_strand_id
1 'polypeptide(L)'
;WLAACGIDPDRDIEIVIVPPPFMADALAAGRIDGYCVGEPWNSAAVAAGTGRIVTVKALLWRNSPEKVIGARKVWAEENPEALAALLRALHHAARWCQDPANRGELAALMAKPAFLGQPEAIQMPALTGRLQLGGGVERRVEDFFLPFDKAANFPWKSHALWFYTQMVRWGQLPHTPQNLAIARDCYRPDLYRSALKPLGVALPGANAKVEGALKVATPVGSAGASLVLGPDGFFDGQIFDPDRIDAYIAGQKRA
;
A
#
# COMPACT_ATOMS: atom_id res chain seq x y z
N TRP A 1 -9.03 -1.27 10.99
CA TRP A 1 -8.37 -1.11 12.29
C TRP A 1 -9.42 -0.83 13.35
N LEU A 2 -10.06 0.34 13.35
CA LEU A 2 -11.12 0.71 14.31
C LEU A 2 -12.21 -0.37 14.48
N ALA A 3 -12.83 -0.81 13.38
CA ALA A 3 -13.86 -1.87 13.43
C ALA A 3 -13.37 -3.17 14.09
N ALA A 4 -12.14 -3.59 13.80
CA ALA A 4 -11.55 -4.78 14.42
C ALA A 4 -11.17 -4.57 15.91
N CYS A 5 -11.16 -3.32 16.38
CA CYS A 5 -11.05 -2.95 17.79
C CYS A 5 -12.41 -2.66 18.44
N GLY A 6 -13.53 -2.93 17.75
CA GLY A 6 -14.89 -2.72 18.27
C GLY A 6 -15.39 -1.28 18.20
N ILE A 7 -14.77 -0.42 17.37
CA ILE A 7 -15.21 0.96 17.12
C ILE A 7 -15.86 1.01 15.73
N ASP A 8 -17.15 1.33 15.68
CA ASP A 8 -17.91 1.48 14.45
C ASP A 8 -17.60 2.86 13.80
N PRO A 9 -16.93 2.91 12.64
CA PRO A 9 -16.54 4.17 12.02
C PRO A 9 -17.72 5.02 11.50
N ASP A 10 -18.92 4.44 11.35
CA ASP A 10 -20.11 5.17 10.89
C ASP A 10 -20.96 5.73 12.07
N ARG A 11 -20.65 5.32 13.31
CA ARG A 11 -21.47 5.66 14.49
C ARG A 11 -20.68 6.24 15.66
N ASP A 12 -19.50 5.72 15.93
CA ASP A 12 -18.74 6.02 17.14
C ASP A 12 -17.75 7.18 16.95
N ILE A 13 -17.46 7.56 15.70
CA ILE A 13 -16.54 8.65 15.35
C ILE A 13 -17.05 9.47 14.17
N GLU A 14 -16.49 10.67 13.99
CA GLU A 14 -16.66 11.48 12.79
C GLU A 14 -15.38 11.38 11.91
N ILE A 15 -15.53 11.00 10.64
CA ILE A 15 -14.43 10.99 9.68
C ILE A 15 -14.48 12.27 8.84
N VAL A 16 -13.49 13.14 9.03
CA VAL A 16 -13.32 14.37 8.25
C VAL A 16 -12.15 14.27 7.27
N ILE A 17 -12.21 15.04 6.19
CA ILE A 17 -11.14 15.10 5.18
C ILE A 17 -10.23 16.28 5.48
N VAL A 18 -8.96 16.00 5.77
CA VAL A 18 -7.91 17.00 5.97
C VAL A 18 -6.77 16.72 4.99
N PRO A 19 -6.27 17.69 4.21
CA PRO A 19 -5.10 17.47 3.37
C PRO A 19 -3.88 17.09 4.22
N PRO A 20 -3.07 16.09 3.80
CA PRO A 20 -1.94 15.57 4.59
C PRO A 20 -1.01 16.62 5.21
N PRO A 21 -0.61 17.70 4.50
CA PRO A 21 0.29 18.72 5.09
C PRO A 21 -0.30 19.46 6.29
N PHE A 22 -1.63 19.46 6.46
CA PHE A 22 -2.33 20.17 7.53
C PHE A 22 -2.75 19.26 8.69
N MET A 23 -2.54 17.94 8.60
CA MET A 23 -3.03 16.99 9.61
C MET A 23 -2.35 17.17 10.97
N ALA A 24 -1.04 17.44 11.00
CA ALA A 24 -0.30 17.66 12.24
C ALA A 24 -0.80 18.91 13.00
N ASP A 25 -1.06 19.99 12.28
CA ASP A 25 -1.61 21.23 12.85
C ASP A 25 -3.08 21.08 13.28
N ALA A 26 -3.86 20.30 12.54
CA ALA A 26 -5.24 19.99 12.92
C ALA A 26 -5.29 19.18 14.24
N LEU A 27 -4.38 18.21 14.39
CA LEU A 27 -4.23 17.44 15.63
C LEU A 27 -3.78 18.35 16.78
N ALA A 28 -2.75 19.17 16.57
CA ALA A 28 -2.22 20.10 17.58
C ALA A 28 -3.27 21.11 18.08
N ALA A 29 -4.15 21.56 17.17
CA ALA A 29 -5.22 22.50 17.48
C ALA A 29 -6.47 21.83 18.10
N GLY A 30 -6.46 20.50 18.31
CA GLY A 30 -7.62 19.76 18.83
C GLY A 30 -8.82 19.74 17.88
N ARG A 31 -8.59 19.94 16.57
CA ARG A 31 -9.65 19.86 15.54
C ARG A 31 -9.95 18.42 15.11
N ILE A 32 -9.01 17.51 15.33
CA ILE A 32 -9.14 16.07 15.12
C ILE A 32 -8.45 15.33 16.26
N ASP A 33 -8.94 14.14 16.61
CA ASP A 33 -8.34 13.31 17.66
C ASP A 33 -7.25 12.35 17.14
N GLY A 34 -7.21 12.14 15.82
CA GLY A 34 -6.25 11.28 15.16
C GLY A 34 -6.43 11.28 13.64
N TYR A 35 -5.48 10.69 12.92
CA TYR A 35 -5.54 10.58 11.47
C TYR A 35 -4.83 9.33 10.95
N CYS A 36 -5.12 8.96 9.71
CA CYS A 36 -4.45 7.90 8.96
C CYS A 36 -3.87 8.49 7.68
N VAL A 37 -2.54 8.48 7.54
CA VAL A 37 -1.85 9.11 6.41
C VAL A 37 -0.55 8.38 6.11
N GLY A 38 -0.06 8.53 4.88
CA GLY A 38 1.26 8.06 4.49
C GLY A 38 2.38 8.89 5.11
N GLU A 39 3.58 8.33 5.18
CA GLU A 39 4.78 9.09 5.54
C GLU A 39 5.03 10.24 4.53
N PRO A 40 5.66 11.35 4.96
CA PRO A 40 6.32 11.52 6.25
C PRO A 40 5.45 12.25 7.31
N TRP A 41 4.14 12.40 7.07
CA TRP A 41 3.27 13.25 7.88
C TRP A 41 3.01 12.70 9.29
N ASN A 42 3.11 11.38 9.49
CA ASN A 42 3.09 10.79 10.84
C ASN A 42 4.36 11.14 11.61
N SER A 43 5.54 10.98 10.97
CA SER A 43 6.83 11.35 11.55
C SER A 43 6.92 12.84 11.86
N ALA A 44 6.31 13.70 11.02
CA ALA A 44 6.24 15.14 11.24
C ALA A 44 5.52 15.50 12.55
N ALA A 45 4.35 14.90 12.84
CA ALA A 45 3.64 15.17 14.10
C ALA A 45 4.38 14.64 15.33
N VAL A 46 5.06 13.49 15.22
CA VAL A 46 5.92 13.00 16.30
C VAL A 46 7.09 13.95 16.56
N ALA A 47 7.76 14.41 15.50
CA ALA A 47 8.88 15.34 15.62
C ALA A 47 8.45 16.70 16.19
N ALA A 48 7.26 17.18 15.85
CA ALA A 48 6.66 18.39 16.41
C ALA A 48 6.16 18.22 17.86
N GLY A 49 6.11 16.98 18.38
CA GLY A 49 5.57 16.69 19.70
C GLY A 49 4.05 16.85 19.81
N THR A 50 3.35 16.94 18.67
CA THR A 50 1.90 17.16 18.60
C THR A 50 1.09 15.87 18.53
N GLY A 51 1.75 14.75 18.28
CA GLY A 51 1.10 13.44 18.15
C GLY A 51 2.02 12.26 18.41
N ARG A 52 1.43 11.06 18.37
CA ARG A 52 2.13 9.78 18.51
C ARG A 52 1.61 8.80 17.45
N ILE A 53 2.48 7.90 16.98
CA ILE A 53 2.11 6.85 16.04
C ILE A 53 1.58 5.65 16.83
N VAL A 54 0.28 5.38 16.71
CA VAL A 54 -0.37 4.25 17.41
C VAL A 54 -0.03 2.92 16.74
N THR A 55 -0.05 2.88 15.41
CA THR A 55 0.30 1.70 14.61
C THR A 55 0.66 2.12 13.19
N VAL A 56 1.11 1.17 12.38
CA VAL A 56 1.40 1.39 10.96
C VAL A 56 0.78 0.30 10.11
N LYS A 57 0.49 0.63 8.84
CA LYS A 57 -0.15 -0.29 7.92
C LYS A 57 0.60 -1.63 7.78
N ALA A 58 1.93 -1.60 7.79
CA ALA A 58 2.75 -2.81 7.72
C ALA A 58 2.53 -3.78 8.90
N LEU A 59 2.00 -3.30 10.04
CA LEU A 59 1.59 -4.13 11.18
C LEU A 59 0.12 -4.56 11.10
N LEU A 60 -0.71 -3.83 10.35
CA LEU A 60 -2.13 -4.14 10.14
C LEU A 60 -2.33 -5.19 9.04
N TRP A 61 -1.58 -5.06 7.96
CA TRP A 61 -1.54 -6.01 6.84
C TRP A 61 -0.14 -5.97 6.23
N ARG A 62 0.62 -7.05 6.46
CA ARG A 62 2.01 -7.18 5.99
C ARG A 62 2.05 -7.21 4.46
N ASN A 63 3.05 -6.57 3.86
CA ASN A 63 3.24 -6.51 2.40
C ASN A 63 1.96 -6.17 1.60
N SER A 64 1.13 -5.30 2.16
CA SER A 64 -0.19 -4.95 1.62
C SER A 64 -0.12 -3.94 0.47
N PRO A 65 -1.05 -4.02 -0.49
CA PRO A 65 -1.11 -3.08 -1.62
C PRO A 65 -1.38 -1.65 -1.17
N GLU A 66 -0.69 -0.68 -1.75
CA GLU A 66 -0.92 0.73 -1.46
C GLU A 66 -1.11 1.52 -2.76
N LYS A 67 -0.13 2.31 -3.20
CA LYS A 67 -0.27 3.21 -4.34
C LYS A 67 -0.22 2.41 -5.64
N VAL A 68 -0.93 2.91 -6.65
CA VAL A 68 -0.94 2.36 -8.00
C VAL A 68 -0.56 3.43 -9.02
N ILE A 69 0.05 3.01 -10.12
CA ILE A 69 0.11 3.82 -11.34
C ILE A 69 -1.18 3.59 -12.13
N GLY A 70 -2.01 4.63 -12.21
CA GLY A 70 -3.25 4.61 -12.98
C GLY A 70 -3.06 5.28 -14.35
N ALA A 71 -3.59 4.65 -15.40
CA ALA A 71 -3.69 5.26 -16.72
C ALA A 71 -5.10 5.09 -17.28
N ARG A 72 -5.57 6.07 -18.05
CA ARG A 72 -6.84 5.94 -18.79
C ARG A 72 -6.72 4.79 -19.78
N LYS A 73 -7.73 3.93 -19.85
CA LYS A 73 -7.76 2.77 -20.74
C LYS A 73 -7.47 3.15 -22.20
N VAL A 74 -8.17 4.17 -22.71
CA VAL A 74 -8.00 4.66 -24.09
C VAL A 74 -6.56 5.08 -24.36
N TRP A 75 -5.96 5.86 -23.46
CA TRP A 75 -4.56 6.29 -23.62
C TRP A 75 -3.59 5.10 -23.60
N ALA A 76 -3.80 4.11 -22.73
CA ALA A 76 -2.97 2.92 -22.64
C ALA A 76 -3.04 2.06 -23.92
N GLU A 77 -4.22 1.99 -24.55
CA GLU A 77 -4.44 1.27 -25.81
C GLU A 77 -3.83 2.00 -27.01
N GLU A 78 -3.91 3.34 -27.04
CA GLU A 78 -3.33 4.18 -28.09
C GLU A 78 -1.80 4.32 -27.97
N ASN A 79 -1.25 4.20 -26.75
CA ASN A 79 0.16 4.45 -26.47
C ASN A 79 0.86 3.25 -25.78
N PRO A 80 0.81 2.04 -26.35
CA PRO A 80 1.31 0.83 -25.70
C PRO A 80 2.81 0.88 -25.41
N GLU A 81 3.60 1.43 -26.34
CA GLU A 81 5.06 1.56 -26.16
C GLU A 81 5.44 2.57 -25.07
N ALA A 82 4.71 3.69 -24.98
CA ALA A 82 4.93 4.69 -23.95
C ALA A 82 4.58 4.14 -22.56
N LEU A 83 3.46 3.41 -22.46
CA LEU A 83 3.09 2.71 -21.23
C LEU A 83 4.15 1.67 -20.84
N ALA A 84 4.62 0.86 -21.79
CA ALA A 84 5.63 -0.15 -21.52
C ALA A 84 6.96 0.49 -21.08
N ALA A 85 7.37 1.59 -21.70
CA ALA A 85 8.55 2.36 -21.29
C ALA A 85 8.40 2.95 -19.88
N LEU A 86 7.23 3.52 -19.56
CA LEU A 86 6.93 4.02 -18.23
C LEU A 86 7.02 2.91 -17.17
N LEU A 87 6.43 1.74 -17.43
CA LEU A 87 6.48 0.61 -16.50
C LEU A 87 7.92 0.10 -16.27
N ARG A 88 8.75 0.06 -17.32
CA ARG A 88 10.18 -0.27 -17.18
C ARG A 88 10.94 0.79 -16.38
N ALA A 89 10.69 2.08 -16.64
CA ALA A 89 11.31 3.17 -15.90
C ALA A 89 10.96 3.10 -14.40
N LEU A 90 9.68 2.88 -14.08
CA LEU A 90 9.22 2.71 -12.70
C LEU A 90 9.81 1.46 -12.04
N HIS A 91 9.98 0.36 -12.77
CA HIS A 91 10.66 -0.84 -12.28
C HIS A 91 12.10 -0.55 -11.86
N HIS A 92 12.87 0.16 -12.68
CA HIS A 92 14.24 0.56 -12.35
C HIS A 92 14.29 1.55 -11.18
N ALA A 93 13.38 2.53 -11.16
CA ALA A 93 13.28 3.50 -10.07
C ALA A 93 12.95 2.81 -8.73
N ALA A 94 12.00 1.88 -8.72
CA ALA A 94 11.67 1.08 -7.54
C ALA A 94 12.88 0.33 -6.99
N ARG A 95 13.65 -0.33 -7.87
CA ARG A 95 14.87 -1.04 -7.49
C ARG A 95 15.90 -0.09 -6.87
N TRP A 96 16.11 1.05 -7.52
CA TRP A 96 17.05 2.07 -7.04
C TRP A 96 16.62 2.61 -5.67
N CYS A 97 15.33 2.92 -5.49
CA CYS A 97 14.78 3.40 -4.23
C CYS A 97 14.94 2.39 -3.09
N GLN A 98 14.80 1.09 -3.35
CA GLN A 98 14.92 0.08 -2.29
C GLN A 98 16.35 -0.07 -1.77
N ASP A 99 17.36 0.18 -2.60
CA ASP A 99 18.75 0.00 -2.24
C ASP A 99 19.13 0.91 -1.05
N PRO A 100 19.57 0.34 0.09
CA PRO A 100 19.99 1.12 1.25
C PRO A 100 21.07 2.16 0.95
N ALA A 101 21.94 1.91 -0.05
CA ALA A 101 22.98 2.85 -0.46
C ALA A 101 22.41 4.16 -1.04
N ASN A 102 21.20 4.12 -1.61
CA ASN A 102 20.58 5.27 -2.27
C ASN A 102 19.68 6.09 -1.34
N ARG A 103 19.48 5.67 -0.08
CA ARG A 103 18.52 6.31 0.85
C ARG A 103 18.80 7.78 1.11
N GLY A 104 20.08 8.14 1.28
CA GLY A 104 20.47 9.53 1.50
C GLY A 104 20.13 10.40 0.29
N GLU A 105 20.49 9.95 -0.91
CA GLU A 105 20.16 10.65 -2.16
C GLU A 105 18.65 10.73 -2.39
N LEU A 106 17.91 9.65 -2.10
CA LEU A 106 16.46 9.62 -2.18
C LEU A 106 15.81 10.64 -1.23
N ALA A 107 16.27 10.71 0.03
CA ALA A 107 15.79 11.68 1.00
C ALA A 107 16.07 13.12 0.54
N ALA A 108 17.30 13.40 0.09
CA ALA A 108 17.70 14.70 -0.42
C ALA A 108 16.89 15.12 -1.65
N LEU A 109 16.60 14.17 -2.56
CA LEU A 109 15.75 14.42 -3.72
C LEU A 109 14.33 14.81 -3.28
N MET A 110 13.71 14.01 -2.41
CA MET A 110 12.34 14.26 -1.94
C MET A 110 12.22 15.52 -1.06
N ALA A 111 13.30 15.93 -0.38
CA ALA A 111 13.34 17.15 0.43
C ALA A 111 13.25 18.45 -0.38
N LYS A 112 13.50 18.42 -1.69
CA LYS A 112 13.44 19.64 -2.51
C LYS A 112 12.03 20.24 -2.49
N PRO A 113 11.88 21.58 -2.58
CA PRO A 113 10.57 22.24 -2.58
C PRO A 113 9.61 21.78 -3.69
N ALA A 114 10.16 21.31 -4.82
CA ALA A 114 9.36 20.77 -5.92
C ALA A 114 8.75 19.38 -5.63
N PHE A 115 9.15 18.73 -4.53
CA PHE A 115 8.65 17.42 -4.08
C PHE A 115 7.95 17.55 -2.72
N LEU A 116 8.45 16.89 -1.67
CA LEU A 116 7.82 16.94 -0.34
C LEU A 116 8.10 18.26 0.39
N GLY A 117 9.24 18.89 0.11
CA GLY A 117 9.64 20.13 0.80
C GLY A 117 9.84 19.97 2.31
N GLN A 118 10.07 18.73 2.79
CA GLN A 118 10.29 18.41 4.19
C GLN A 118 11.77 18.06 4.45
N PRO A 119 12.32 18.38 5.63
CA PRO A 119 13.69 18.00 5.96
C PRO A 119 13.92 16.50 5.84
N GLU A 120 15.11 16.10 5.36
CA GLU A 120 15.48 14.69 5.20
C GLU A 120 15.28 13.89 6.50
N ALA A 121 15.61 14.48 7.64
CA ALA A 121 15.47 13.87 8.96
C ALA A 121 14.03 13.44 9.30
N ILE A 122 13.02 14.11 8.73
CA ILE A 122 11.60 13.75 8.91
C ILE A 122 11.20 12.55 8.04
N GLN A 123 11.94 12.30 6.96
CA GLN A 123 11.67 11.24 5.98
C GLN A 123 12.48 9.96 6.28
N MET A 124 13.66 10.10 6.89
CA MET A 124 14.56 8.98 7.19
C MET A 124 13.95 7.85 8.04
N PRO A 125 13.09 8.11 9.04
CA PRO A 125 12.39 7.05 9.75
C PRO A 125 11.63 6.10 8.82
N ALA A 126 10.94 6.67 7.82
CA ALA A 126 10.21 5.92 6.82
C ALA A 126 11.15 5.10 5.93
N LEU A 127 12.21 5.71 5.41
CA LEU A 127 13.15 5.05 4.49
C LEU A 127 13.97 3.93 5.14
N THR A 128 14.17 4.00 6.46
CA THR A 128 14.93 3.01 7.22
C THR A 128 14.05 1.97 7.92
N GLY A 129 12.75 2.24 8.05
CA GLY A 129 11.82 1.46 8.86
C GLY A 129 12.07 1.59 10.38
N ARG A 130 12.85 2.58 10.83
CA ARG A 130 13.08 2.89 12.25
C ARG A 130 12.21 4.08 12.65
N LEU A 131 11.00 3.78 13.06
CA LEU A 131 9.97 4.78 13.31
C LEU A 131 10.06 5.29 14.76
N GLN A 132 10.01 6.60 14.92
CA GLN A 132 9.77 7.22 16.21
C GLN A 132 8.26 7.24 16.44
N LEU A 133 7.79 6.58 17.49
CA LEU A 133 6.36 6.49 17.80
C LEU A 133 5.87 7.64 18.69
N GLY A 134 6.78 8.44 19.26
CA GLY A 134 6.50 9.46 20.26
C GLY A 134 6.88 9.02 21.68
N GLY A 135 7.11 9.98 22.58
CA GLY A 135 7.50 9.71 23.97
C GLY A 135 8.86 8.99 24.12
N GLY A 136 9.78 9.17 23.15
CA GLY A 136 11.10 8.52 23.14
C GLY A 136 11.10 7.05 22.71
N VAL A 137 9.97 6.51 22.24
CA VAL A 137 9.87 5.12 21.79
C VAL A 137 10.22 4.99 20.32
N GLU A 138 11.28 4.24 20.02
CA GLU A 138 11.60 3.78 18.66
C GLU A 138 11.06 2.37 18.42
N ARG A 139 10.54 2.12 17.21
CA ARG A 139 10.22 0.77 16.73
C ARG A 139 10.82 0.54 15.35
N ARG A 140 11.55 -0.56 15.20
CA ARG A 140 11.92 -1.09 13.89
C ARG A 140 10.77 -1.91 13.31
N VAL A 141 10.34 -1.57 12.10
CA VAL A 141 9.33 -2.30 11.33
C VAL A 141 10.01 -2.84 10.07
N GLU A 142 10.10 -4.17 9.99
CA GLU A 142 10.63 -4.84 8.80
C GLU A 142 9.74 -4.58 7.58
N ASP A 143 10.35 -4.47 6.41
CA ASP A 143 9.66 -4.20 5.15
C ASP A 143 8.77 -2.93 5.15
N PHE A 144 9.00 -1.98 6.06
CA PHE A 144 8.22 -0.75 6.11
C PHE A 144 8.30 0.04 4.80
N PHE A 145 9.49 0.11 4.22
CA PHE A 145 9.75 0.68 2.90
C PHE A 145 10.24 -0.42 1.96
N LEU A 146 9.31 -0.95 1.17
CA LEU A 146 9.54 -2.06 0.24
C LEU A 146 9.02 -1.71 -1.17
N PRO A 147 9.71 -0.83 -1.92
CA PRO A 147 9.24 -0.41 -3.22
C PRO A 147 9.50 -1.42 -4.34
N PHE A 148 10.29 -2.50 -4.16
CA PHE A 148 10.69 -3.39 -5.27
C PHE A 148 10.47 -4.90 -5.02
N ASP A 149 11.04 -5.44 -3.95
CA ASP A 149 11.09 -6.89 -3.70
C ASP A 149 9.72 -7.50 -3.38
N LYS A 150 9.67 -8.84 -3.28
CA LYS A 150 8.47 -9.60 -2.90
C LYS A 150 7.26 -9.34 -3.80
N ALA A 151 7.53 -8.98 -5.06
CA ALA A 151 6.54 -8.57 -6.05
C ALA A 151 5.69 -7.37 -5.61
N ALA A 152 6.27 -6.41 -4.88
CA ALA A 152 5.58 -5.21 -4.37
C ALA A 152 4.82 -4.43 -5.45
N ASN A 153 5.38 -4.36 -6.67
CA ASN A 153 4.78 -3.64 -7.80
C ASN A 153 3.89 -4.49 -8.71
N PHE A 154 3.75 -5.79 -8.45
CA PHE A 154 2.91 -6.63 -9.31
C PHE A 154 1.42 -6.30 -9.05
N PRO A 155 0.63 -5.98 -10.09
CA PRO A 155 -0.76 -5.58 -9.93
C PRO A 155 -1.66 -6.81 -9.75
N TRP A 156 -1.60 -7.41 -8.57
CA TRP A 156 -2.43 -8.55 -8.18
C TRP A 156 -3.92 -8.20 -8.25
N LYS A 157 -4.70 -8.99 -8.98
CA LYS A 157 -6.16 -8.84 -9.03
C LYS A 157 -6.80 -9.09 -7.67
N SER A 158 -6.22 -9.94 -6.82
CA SER A 158 -6.68 -10.15 -5.43
C SER A 158 -6.65 -8.86 -4.60
N HIS A 159 -5.64 -8.00 -4.80
CA HIS A 159 -5.58 -6.69 -4.13
C HIS A 159 -6.75 -5.77 -4.54
N ALA A 160 -7.05 -5.69 -5.84
CA ALA A 160 -8.16 -4.89 -6.36
C ALA A 160 -9.52 -5.39 -5.83
N LEU A 161 -9.68 -6.71 -5.81
CA LEU A 161 -10.87 -7.38 -5.29
C LEU A 161 -11.03 -7.15 -3.78
N TRP A 162 -9.95 -7.18 -3.01
CA TRP A 162 -10.01 -6.87 -1.57
C TRP A 162 -10.50 -5.44 -1.34
N PHE A 163 -9.94 -4.44 -2.04
CA PHE A 163 -10.43 -3.06 -1.92
C PHE A 163 -11.90 -2.94 -2.29
N TYR A 164 -12.33 -3.58 -3.38
CA TYR A 164 -13.73 -3.64 -3.76
C TYR A 164 -14.61 -4.20 -2.64
N THR A 165 -14.20 -5.29 -1.98
CA THR A 165 -14.97 -5.84 -0.85
C THR A 165 -15.05 -4.90 0.34
N GLN A 166 -14.01 -4.11 0.62
CA GLN A 166 -14.05 -3.10 1.69
C GLN A 166 -14.97 -1.93 1.34
N MET A 167 -14.97 -1.49 0.08
CA MET A 167 -15.89 -0.44 -0.38
C MET A 167 -17.36 -0.91 -0.30
N VAL A 168 -17.63 -2.18 -0.63
CA VAL A 168 -18.95 -2.81 -0.43
C VAL A 168 -19.31 -2.89 1.05
N ARG A 169 -18.36 -3.32 1.90
CA ARG A 169 -18.55 -3.44 3.35
C ARG A 169 -19.02 -2.12 3.96
N TRP A 170 -18.40 -1.01 3.56
CA TRP A 170 -18.71 0.33 4.04
C TRP A 170 -19.76 1.08 3.20
N GLY A 171 -20.57 0.35 2.42
CA GLY A 171 -21.73 0.93 1.71
C GLY A 171 -21.42 1.91 0.59
N GLN A 172 -20.15 2.03 0.15
CA GLN A 172 -19.73 3.00 -0.86
C GLN A 172 -20.22 2.64 -2.27
N LEU A 173 -20.49 1.36 -2.53
CA LEU A 173 -21.08 0.87 -3.76
C LEU A 173 -21.83 -0.45 -3.56
N PRO A 174 -22.84 -0.76 -4.40
CA PRO A 174 -23.53 -2.05 -4.35
C PRO A 174 -22.64 -3.18 -4.87
N HIS A 175 -22.82 -4.37 -4.28
CA HIS A 175 -22.20 -5.59 -4.76
C HIS A 175 -22.95 -6.14 -5.98
N THR A 176 -22.38 -5.96 -7.18
CA THR A 176 -22.95 -6.44 -8.45
C THR A 176 -21.91 -7.18 -9.29
N PRO A 177 -22.31 -8.08 -10.19
CA PRO A 177 -21.39 -8.74 -11.13
C PRO A 177 -20.57 -7.75 -11.97
N GLN A 178 -21.19 -6.62 -12.35
CA GLN A 178 -20.57 -5.56 -13.15
C GLN A 178 -19.47 -4.83 -12.36
N ASN A 179 -19.76 -4.41 -11.13
CA ASN A 179 -18.78 -3.72 -10.29
C ASN A 179 -17.61 -4.64 -9.94
N LEU A 180 -17.90 -5.92 -9.66
CA LEU A 180 -16.88 -6.93 -9.43
C LEU A 180 -15.95 -7.10 -10.65
N ALA A 181 -16.50 -7.16 -11.86
CA ALA A 181 -15.71 -7.24 -13.08
C ALA A 181 -14.83 -5.99 -13.29
N ILE A 182 -15.39 -4.79 -13.07
CA ILE A 182 -14.63 -3.53 -13.15
C ILE A 182 -13.44 -3.54 -12.18
N ALA A 183 -13.68 -3.89 -10.91
CA ALA A 183 -12.64 -3.95 -9.90
C ALA A 183 -11.54 -4.97 -10.25
N ARG A 184 -11.92 -6.14 -10.76
CA ARG A 184 -10.97 -7.17 -11.17
C ARG A 184 -10.12 -6.73 -12.37
N ASP A 185 -10.74 -6.09 -13.36
CA ASP A 185 -10.15 -5.88 -14.67
C ASP A 185 -9.47 -4.50 -14.82
N CYS A 186 -9.60 -3.62 -13.82
CA CYS A 186 -8.81 -2.39 -13.73
C CYS A 186 -7.34 -2.64 -13.34
N TYR A 187 -7.01 -3.81 -12.77
CA TYR A 187 -5.64 -4.26 -12.54
C TYR A 187 -5.16 -5.10 -13.72
N ARG A 188 -4.03 -4.71 -14.32
CA ARG A 188 -3.53 -5.23 -15.60
C ARG A 188 -2.18 -5.96 -15.48
N PRO A 189 -2.13 -7.14 -14.82
CA PRO A 189 -0.90 -7.95 -14.74
C PRO A 189 -0.42 -8.46 -16.10
N ASP A 190 -1.31 -8.53 -17.09
CA ASP A 190 -0.97 -8.83 -18.48
C ASP A 190 -0.09 -7.74 -19.11
N LEU A 191 -0.46 -6.45 -18.95
CA LEU A 191 0.34 -5.33 -19.45
C LEU A 191 1.67 -5.23 -18.72
N TYR A 192 1.66 -5.42 -17.39
CA TYR A 192 2.87 -5.40 -16.57
C TYR A 192 3.87 -6.49 -17.00
N ARG A 193 3.40 -7.73 -17.17
CA ARG A 193 4.25 -8.83 -17.66
C ARG A 193 4.77 -8.58 -19.06
N SER A 194 3.94 -8.10 -19.98
CA SER A 194 4.35 -7.77 -21.34
C SER A 194 5.48 -6.72 -21.34
N ALA A 195 5.30 -5.63 -20.60
CA ALA A 195 6.24 -4.51 -20.54
C ALA A 195 7.62 -4.89 -19.98
N LEU A 196 7.65 -5.79 -18.99
CA LEU A 196 8.87 -6.21 -18.30
C LEU A 196 9.52 -7.48 -18.86
N LYS A 197 8.84 -8.22 -19.73
CA LYS A 197 9.37 -9.42 -20.39
C LYS A 197 10.78 -9.21 -21.00
N PRO A 198 11.08 -8.09 -21.70
CA PRO A 198 12.43 -7.86 -22.24
C PRO A 198 13.54 -7.73 -21.20
N LEU A 199 13.20 -7.41 -19.94
CA LEU A 199 14.17 -7.29 -18.85
C LEU A 199 14.56 -8.66 -18.26
N GLY A 200 13.88 -9.75 -18.63
CA GLY A 200 14.16 -11.10 -18.12
C GLY A 200 13.90 -11.27 -16.62
N VAL A 201 13.09 -10.40 -16.01
CA VAL A 201 12.82 -10.41 -14.57
C VAL A 201 11.78 -11.47 -14.19
N ALA A 202 11.96 -12.05 -13.00
CA ALA A 202 11.03 -13.02 -12.44
C ALA A 202 9.70 -12.36 -12.05
N LEU A 203 8.60 -12.82 -12.66
CA LEU A 203 7.26 -12.29 -12.41
C LEU A 203 6.29 -13.39 -12.03
N PRO A 204 5.31 -13.13 -11.15
CA PRO A 204 4.27 -14.10 -10.83
C PRO A 204 3.56 -14.67 -12.05
N GLY A 205 3.37 -15.98 -12.07
CA GLY A 205 2.52 -16.67 -13.05
C GLY A 205 1.01 -16.47 -12.80
N ALA A 206 0.60 -16.42 -11.55
CA ALA A 206 -0.78 -16.20 -11.16
C ALA A 206 -1.17 -14.71 -11.23
N ASN A 207 -2.47 -14.44 -11.41
CA ASN A 207 -3.01 -13.07 -11.39
C ASN A 207 -3.52 -12.67 -10.00
N ALA A 208 -3.72 -13.63 -9.10
CA ALA A 208 -4.29 -13.44 -7.77
C ALA A 208 -3.68 -14.45 -6.80
N LYS A 209 -3.77 -14.16 -5.51
CA LYS A 209 -3.41 -15.05 -4.41
C LYS A 209 -4.42 -14.90 -3.27
N VAL A 210 -4.46 -15.88 -2.37
CA VAL A 210 -5.20 -15.74 -1.10
C VAL A 210 -4.42 -14.77 -0.21
N GLU A 211 -5.02 -13.63 0.09
CA GLU A 211 -4.40 -12.59 0.91
C GLU A 211 -4.52 -12.96 2.39
N GLY A 212 -3.44 -12.76 3.14
CA GLY A 212 -3.38 -13.10 4.57
C GLY A 212 -2.93 -14.53 4.87
N ALA A 213 -2.77 -15.37 3.84
CA ALA A 213 -2.43 -16.79 4.01
C ALA A 213 -0.93 -17.05 4.16
N LEU A 214 -0.06 -16.16 3.66
CA LEU A 214 1.38 -16.36 3.71
C LEU A 214 1.94 -15.95 5.06
N LYS A 215 2.37 -16.93 5.85
CA LYS A 215 2.98 -16.70 7.18
C LYS A 215 4.49 -16.53 7.13
N VAL A 216 5.13 -17.09 6.10
CA VAL A 216 6.58 -17.11 5.90
C VAL A 216 6.93 -16.75 4.46
N ALA A 217 8.19 -16.42 4.22
CA ALA A 217 8.71 -16.24 2.87
C ALA A 217 8.45 -17.49 2.03
N THR A 218 7.74 -17.34 0.91
CA THR A 218 7.20 -18.47 0.15
C THR A 218 7.65 -18.38 -1.31
N PRO A 219 8.40 -19.36 -1.82
CA PRO A 219 8.71 -19.46 -3.24
C PRO A 219 7.42 -19.64 -4.06
N VAL A 220 7.31 -18.93 -5.18
CA VAL A 220 6.17 -19.04 -6.09
C VAL A 220 6.63 -19.28 -7.52
N GLY A 221 5.76 -19.89 -8.32
CA GLY A 221 6.00 -20.06 -9.75
C GLY A 221 6.14 -18.70 -10.45
N SER A 222 7.27 -18.51 -11.11
CA SER A 222 7.60 -17.32 -11.90
C SER A 222 8.05 -17.69 -13.30
N ALA A 223 7.89 -16.76 -14.24
CA ALA A 223 8.61 -16.84 -15.50
C ALA A 223 10.09 -16.46 -15.26
N GLY A 224 11.02 -17.42 -15.31
CA GLY A 224 12.46 -17.17 -15.16
C GLY A 224 13.03 -17.52 -13.78
N ALA A 225 13.84 -16.63 -13.21
CA ALA A 225 14.49 -16.83 -11.90
C ALA A 225 13.48 -17.03 -10.76
N SER A 226 13.90 -17.62 -9.64
CA SER A 226 13.02 -17.87 -8.50
C SER A 226 12.46 -16.56 -7.92
N LEU A 227 11.15 -16.54 -7.69
CA LEU A 227 10.46 -15.45 -7.01
C LEU A 227 10.01 -15.91 -5.63
N VAL A 228 10.24 -15.08 -4.62
CA VAL A 228 9.80 -15.32 -3.24
C VAL A 228 8.87 -14.20 -2.82
N LEU A 229 7.65 -14.54 -2.42
CA LEU A 229 6.72 -13.61 -1.79
C LEU A 229 6.99 -13.53 -0.29
N GLY A 230 6.74 -12.36 0.29
CA GLY A 230 6.82 -12.17 1.74
C GLY A 230 5.53 -12.58 2.46
N PRO A 231 5.56 -12.67 3.80
CA PRO A 231 4.36 -12.86 4.60
C PRO A 231 3.35 -11.72 4.36
N ASP A 232 2.07 -12.04 4.28
CA ASP A 232 1.01 -11.09 3.93
C ASP A 232 -0.18 -11.08 4.91
N GLY A 233 0.03 -11.61 6.12
CA GLY A 233 -0.98 -11.72 7.18
C GLY A 233 -1.64 -10.38 7.57
N PHE A 234 -2.96 -10.42 7.75
CA PHE A 234 -3.70 -9.40 8.50
C PHE A 234 -3.45 -9.56 10.00
N PHE A 235 -3.48 -8.45 10.75
CA PHE A 235 -3.18 -8.44 12.18
C PHE A 235 -4.17 -9.20 13.05
N ASP A 236 -5.40 -9.36 12.56
CA ASP A 236 -6.50 -10.09 13.21
C ASP A 236 -6.60 -11.55 12.74
N GLY A 237 -5.66 -12.00 11.90
CA GLY A 237 -5.61 -13.37 11.40
C GLY A 237 -6.68 -13.71 10.36
N GLN A 238 -7.48 -12.74 9.91
CA GLN A 238 -8.40 -12.96 8.80
C GLN A 238 -7.64 -13.33 7.52
N ILE A 239 -8.35 -13.97 6.60
CA ILE A 239 -7.88 -14.25 5.25
C ILE A 239 -8.89 -13.71 4.25
N PHE A 240 -8.40 -13.31 3.08
CA PHE A 240 -9.24 -12.95 1.95
C PHE A 240 -8.92 -13.87 0.77
N ASP A 241 -9.89 -14.70 0.43
CA ASP A 241 -9.85 -15.59 -0.71
C ASP A 241 -10.62 -14.93 -1.88
N PRO A 242 -9.94 -14.52 -2.97
CA PRO A 242 -10.59 -13.86 -4.11
C PRO A 242 -11.59 -14.78 -4.85
N ASP A 243 -11.56 -16.09 -4.64
CA ASP A 243 -12.53 -17.02 -5.21
C ASP A 243 -13.77 -17.21 -4.31
N ARG A 244 -13.77 -16.61 -3.11
CA ARG A 244 -14.87 -16.69 -2.12
C ARG A 244 -15.39 -15.32 -1.67
N ILE A 245 -15.46 -14.37 -2.60
CA ILE A 245 -15.84 -12.97 -2.34
C ILE A 245 -17.21 -12.83 -1.66
N ASP A 246 -18.23 -13.55 -2.13
CA ASP A 246 -19.58 -13.45 -1.58
C ASP A 246 -19.61 -13.87 -0.11
N ALA A 247 -18.91 -14.96 0.21
CA ALA A 247 -18.78 -15.45 1.57
C ALA A 247 -17.99 -14.46 2.46
N TYR A 248 -16.93 -13.86 1.92
CA TYR A 248 -16.17 -12.84 2.63
C TYR A 248 -17.03 -11.62 2.97
N ILE A 249 -17.74 -11.05 1.99
CA ILE A 249 -18.62 -9.89 2.19
C ILE A 249 -19.73 -10.21 3.19
N ALA A 250 -20.36 -11.38 3.09
CA ALA A 250 -21.40 -11.81 4.03
C ALA A 250 -20.86 -11.95 5.47
N GLY A 251 -19.60 -12.38 5.62
CA GLY A 251 -18.93 -12.47 6.92
C GLY A 251 -18.65 -11.10 7.55
N GLN A 252 -18.33 -10.08 6.74
CA GLN A 252 -18.01 -8.73 7.24
C GLN A 252 -19.25 -7.98 7.76
N LYS A 253 -20.47 -8.34 7.38
CA LYS A 253 -21.72 -7.70 7.86
C LYS A 253 -22.07 -8.05 9.31
N ARG A 254 -21.41 -9.05 9.89
CA ARG A 254 -21.67 -9.57 11.25
C ARG A 254 -20.69 -9.05 12.29
N ALA A 255 -19.71 -8.25 11.90
CA ALA A 255 -18.59 -7.79 12.71
C ALA A 255 -18.57 -6.27 12.83
#